data_AF-A0A383AUH7-F1
#
_entry.id   AF-A0A383AUH7-F1
#
_cell.length_a   1.000
_cell.length_b   1.000
_cell.length_c   1.000
_cell.angle_alpha   90.00
_cell.angle_beta   90.00
_cell.angle_gamma   90.00
#
_symmetry.space_group_name_H-M   'P 1'
#
loop_
_entity.id
_entity.type
_entity.pdbx_description
1 polymer ?
#
loop_
_entity_poly.entity_id
_entity_poly.type
_entity_poly.pdbx_seq_one_letter_code
_entity_poly.pdbx_strand_id
1 'polypeptide(L)'
;GFGSYDLVRYFESIPKPTSKGCDLDPPDASYIAPKSLIIFDHLTRRIALLHVGSESERMELKQQVIKLLRGPIPINGHKNIFDDPEPNLSEAEFHQAVKTAKHHIREGDVYQIVLSIKFGGTCDLDPFQVYRAMRLLNPSPYMFFCDLGDFQVVGSSPEALVRLNNSHASLRPIAGTRPRGEDPVQDQALEDSLIQDEKENAEHVMLVDLARNDLGRVAKEGSIVVDPYKSIERYSHVMHIVSGVQGEL
;
A
#
# COMPACT_ATOMS: atom_id res chain seq x y z
N GLY A 1 0.24 0.89 -12.56
CA GLY A 1 1.43 1.77 -12.58
C GLY A 1 1.83 2.08 -11.16
N PHE A 2 2.96 2.76 -10.97
CA PHE A 2 3.47 3.16 -9.66
C PHE A 2 4.18 4.51 -9.72
N GLY A 3 4.28 5.17 -8.56
CA GLY A 3 5.26 6.20 -8.28
C GLY A 3 6.18 5.69 -7.17
N SER A 4 7.49 5.78 -7.37
CA SER A 4 8.48 5.40 -6.37
C SER A 4 8.59 6.45 -5.27
N TYR A 5 9.21 6.07 -4.16
CA TYR A 5 9.55 7.02 -3.10
C TYR A 5 10.41 8.19 -3.61
N ASP A 6 11.31 7.95 -4.55
CA ASP A 6 12.26 8.96 -5.05
C ASP A 6 11.57 10.13 -5.77
N LEU A 7 10.28 10.03 -6.13
CA LEU A 7 9.50 11.17 -6.64
C LEU A 7 9.46 12.36 -5.69
N VAL A 8 9.58 12.12 -4.38
CA VAL A 8 9.62 13.19 -3.38
C VAL A 8 10.71 14.23 -3.66
N ARG A 9 11.80 13.84 -4.34
CA ARG A 9 12.95 14.69 -4.67
C ARG A 9 12.64 15.80 -5.67
N TYR A 10 11.51 15.70 -6.37
CA TYR A 10 11.01 16.77 -7.25
C TYR A 10 10.30 17.87 -6.47
N PHE A 11 9.91 17.63 -5.22
CA PHE A 11 9.16 18.54 -4.38
C PHE A 11 9.96 19.00 -3.16
N GLU A 12 10.87 18.16 -2.67
CA GLU A 12 11.67 18.40 -1.47
C GLU A 12 13.17 18.20 -1.75
N SER A 13 14.01 19.01 -1.10
CA SER A 13 15.46 18.96 -1.25
C SER A 13 16.07 17.81 -0.43
N ILE A 14 16.14 16.62 -1.03
CA ILE A 14 16.66 15.41 -0.38
C ILE A 14 17.87 14.86 -1.15
N PRO A 15 19.02 14.61 -0.49
CA PRO A 15 20.22 14.08 -1.13
C PRO A 15 19.98 12.73 -1.82
N LYS A 16 20.35 12.60 -3.10
CA LYS A 16 20.28 11.33 -3.84
C LYS A 16 21.50 10.47 -3.49
N PRO A 17 21.32 9.22 -3.04
CA PRO A 17 22.44 8.31 -2.81
C PRO A 17 23.25 8.12 -4.10
N THR A 18 24.58 8.12 -4.00
CA THR A 18 25.52 7.96 -5.13
C THR A 18 25.48 6.57 -5.77
N SER A 19 24.94 5.58 -5.07
CA SER A 19 24.64 4.25 -5.60
C SER A 19 23.40 3.72 -4.89
N LYS A 20 22.41 3.21 -5.63
CA LYS A 20 21.23 2.54 -5.05
C LYS A 20 21.57 1.18 -4.42
N GLY A 21 22.80 0.67 -4.61
CA GLY A 21 23.22 -0.67 -4.14
C GLY A 21 22.22 -1.76 -4.54
N CYS A 22 21.61 -1.59 -5.71
CA CYS A 22 20.48 -2.37 -6.17
C CYS A 22 20.68 -2.65 -7.65
N ASP A 23 20.62 -3.92 -8.03
CA ASP A 23 20.66 -4.32 -9.45
C ASP A 23 19.40 -3.85 -10.20
N LEU A 24 18.32 -3.57 -9.45
CA LEU A 24 17.11 -2.94 -9.95
C LEU A 24 17.20 -1.42 -9.75
N ASP A 25 17.27 -0.67 -10.86
CA ASP A 25 17.10 0.78 -10.90
C ASP A 25 15.72 1.11 -11.51
N PRO A 26 14.62 0.98 -10.74
CA PRO A 26 13.29 1.27 -11.25
C PRO A 26 13.18 2.77 -11.58
N PRO A 27 12.37 3.13 -12.59
CA PRO A 27 12.08 4.54 -12.88
C PRO A 27 11.36 5.18 -11.69
N ASP A 28 11.48 6.51 -11.56
CA ASP A 28 10.81 7.21 -10.48
C ASP A 28 9.28 7.08 -10.56
N ALA A 29 8.72 6.91 -11.76
CA ALA A 29 7.33 6.52 -11.97
C ALA A 29 7.13 5.74 -13.27
N SER A 30 6.11 4.88 -13.32
CA SER A 30 5.68 4.18 -14.53
C SER A 30 4.16 3.97 -14.52
N TYR A 31 3.46 4.53 -15.51
CA TYR A 31 2.00 4.49 -15.61
C TYR A 31 1.53 3.78 -16.88
N ILE A 32 0.39 3.11 -16.79
CA ILE A 32 -0.21 2.36 -17.90
C ILE A 32 -1.45 3.12 -18.36
N ALA A 33 -1.55 3.39 -19.65
CA ALA A 33 -2.76 3.85 -20.32
C ALA A 33 -3.37 2.68 -21.10
N PRO A 34 -4.27 1.88 -20.51
CA PRO A 34 -4.76 0.66 -21.15
C PRO A 34 -5.71 0.97 -22.32
N LYS A 35 -5.50 0.31 -23.47
CA LYS A 35 -6.48 0.32 -24.59
C LYS A 35 -7.76 -0.44 -24.23
N SER A 36 -7.65 -1.46 -23.37
CA SER A 36 -8.77 -2.32 -22.97
C SER A 36 -8.78 -2.54 -21.46
N LEU A 37 -9.96 -2.59 -20.85
CA LEU A 37 -10.13 -2.93 -19.44
C LEU A 37 -11.18 -4.03 -19.27
N ILE A 38 -10.85 -5.04 -18.47
CA ILE A 38 -11.80 -6.04 -17.99
C ILE A 38 -12.06 -5.76 -16.51
N ILE A 39 -13.32 -5.51 -16.16
CA ILE A 39 -13.72 -5.16 -14.80
C ILE A 39 -14.56 -6.30 -14.26
N PHE A 40 -14.12 -6.88 -13.15
CA PHE A 40 -14.86 -7.92 -12.42
C PHE A 40 -15.60 -7.29 -11.26
N ASP A 41 -16.93 -7.30 -11.32
CA ASP A 41 -17.78 -6.98 -10.18
C ASP A 41 -18.12 -8.27 -9.45
N HIS A 42 -17.39 -8.54 -8.37
CA HIS A 42 -17.59 -9.74 -7.55
C HIS A 42 -18.90 -9.73 -6.76
N LEU A 43 -19.46 -8.55 -6.46
CA LEU A 43 -20.72 -8.42 -5.72
C LEU A 43 -21.90 -8.81 -6.60
N THR A 44 -21.98 -8.25 -7.80
CA THR A 44 -23.06 -8.55 -8.76
C THR A 44 -22.78 -9.75 -9.66
N ARG A 45 -21.57 -10.32 -9.56
CA ARG A 45 -21.06 -11.42 -10.40
C ARG A 45 -21.10 -11.08 -11.90
N ARG A 46 -20.75 -9.84 -12.23
CA ARG A 46 -20.74 -9.32 -13.61
C ARG A 46 -19.33 -9.01 -14.07
N ILE A 47 -19.15 -9.03 -15.38
CA ILE A 47 -17.91 -8.65 -16.04
C ILE A 47 -18.24 -7.57 -17.08
N ALA A 48 -17.53 -6.45 -17.02
CA ALA A 48 -17.57 -5.42 -18.05
C ALA A 48 -16.28 -5.43 -18.87
N LEU A 49 -16.40 -5.28 -20.18
CA LEU A 49 -15.26 -5.09 -21.09
C LEU A 49 -15.37 -3.71 -21.74
N LEU A 50 -14.40 -2.86 -21.42
CA LEU A 50 -14.21 -1.55 -22.03
C LEU A 50 -13.06 -1.63 -23.04
N HIS A 51 -13.21 -0.95 -24.18
CA HIS A 51 -12.19 -0.93 -25.21
C HIS A 51 -12.20 0.44 -25.92
N VAL A 52 -11.02 1.04 -26.06
CA VAL A 52 -10.80 2.22 -26.88
C VAL A 52 -10.48 1.76 -28.29
N GLY A 53 -11.48 1.80 -29.17
CA GLY A 53 -11.39 1.32 -30.54
C GLY A 53 -12.77 1.16 -31.18
N SER A 54 -12.81 0.48 -32.32
CA SER A 54 -14.05 0.15 -33.01
C SER A 54 -14.87 -0.91 -32.26
N GLU A 55 -16.18 -0.93 -32.53
CA GLU A 55 -17.06 -1.95 -31.97
C GLU A 55 -16.66 -3.37 -32.43
N SER A 56 -16.17 -3.50 -33.67
CA SER A 56 -15.67 -4.77 -34.21
C SER A 56 -14.49 -5.30 -33.41
N GLU A 57 -13.47 -4.48 -33.15
CA GLU A 57 -12.32 -4.86 -32.31
C GLU A 57 -12.78 -5.28 -30.89
N ARG A 58 -13.72 -4.53 -30.30
CA ARG A 58 -14.26 -4.84 -28.98
C ARG A 58 -15.00 -6.18 -28.96
N MET A 59 -15.74 -6.50 -30.01
CA MET A 59 -16.48 -7.76 -30.13
C MET A 59 -15.56 -8.96 -30.34
N GLU A 60 -14.49 -8.82 -31.14
CA GLU A 60 -13.45 -9.84 -31.26
C GLU A 60 -12.75 -10.10 -29.93
N LEU A 61 -12.33 -9.03 -29.23
CA LEU A 61 -11.73 -9.14 -27.91
C LEU A 61 -12.66 -9.82 -26.90
N LYS A 62 -13.96 -9.48 -26.92
CA LYS A 62 -14.97 -10.13 -26.08
C LYS A 62 -15.02 -11.64 -26.30
N GLN A 63 -14.97 -12.11 -27.55
CA GLN A 63 -14.96 -13.54 -27.83
C GLN A 63 -13.71 -14.23 -27.28
N GLN A 64 -12.54 -13.61 -27.42
CA GLN A 64 -11.29 -14.11 -26.86
C GLN A 64 -11.34 -14.20 -25.33
N VAL A 65 -11.80 -13.14 -24.66
CA VAL A 65 -11.95 -13.10 -23.20
C VAL A 65 -12.92 -14.19 -22.72
N ILE A 66 -14.08 -14.36 -23.37
CA ILE A 66 -15.03 -15.43 -23.01
C ILE A 66 -14.39 -16.81 -23.16
N LYS A 67 -13.61 -17.03 -24.23
CA LYS A 67 -12.90 -18.29 -24.44
C LYS A 67 -11.89 -18.56 -23.32
N LEU A 68 -11.10 -17.56 -22.93
CA LEU A 68 -10.12 -17.68 -21.84
C LEU A 68 -10.78 -17.93 -20.50
N LEU A 69 -11.85 -17.20 -20.15
CA LEU A 69 -12.56 -17.35 -18.88
C LEU A 69 -13.25 -18.71 -18.73
N ARG A 70 -13.60 -19.37 -19.84
CA ARG A 70 -14.13 -20.74 -19.86
C ARG A 70 -13.05 -21.81 -19.89
N GLY A 71 -11.81 -21.42 -20.18
CA GLY A 71 -10.67 -22.31 -20.24
C GLY A 71 -10.17 -22.72 -18.86
N PRO A 72 -9.28 -23.73 -18.80
CA PRO A 72 -8.64 -24.12 -17.55
C PRO A 72 -7.69 -23.01 -17.08
N ILE A 73 -7.51 -22.91 -15.76
CA ILE A 73 -6.43 -22.11 -15.18
C ILE A 73 -5.11 -22.84 -15.49
N PRO A 74 -4.11 -22.19 -16.10
CA PRO A 74 -2.80 -22.80 -16.31
C PRO A 74 -2.18 -23.25 -14.99
N ILE A 75 -1.73 -24.50 -14.92
CA ILE A 75 -1.01 -25.03 -13.77
C ILE A 75 0.46 -25.12 -14.15
N ASN A 76 1.30 -24.32 -13.49
CA ASN A 76 2.75 -24.48 -13.57
C ASN A 76 3.17 -25.57 -12.60
N GLY A 77 3.47 -26.76 -13.13
CA GLY A 77 3.75 -27.97 -12.35
C GLY A 77 5.23 -28.20 -12.02
N HIS A 78 6.11 -27.21 -12.20
CA HIS A 78 7.52 -27.36 -11.84
C HIS A 78 7.77 -26.90 -10.41
N LYS A 79 8.79 -27.50 -9.79
CA LYS A 79 9.26 -27.06 -8.48
C LYS A 79 10.07 -25.79 -8.68
N ASN A 80 9.63 -24.70 -8.09
CA ASN A 80 10.32 -23.42 -8.16
C ASN A 80 11.64 -23.48 -7.36
N ILE A 81 12.62 -22.71 -7.81
CA ILE A 81 13.93 -22.48 -7.19
C ILE A 81 13.96 -21.02 -6.72
N PHE A 82 14.32 -20.83 -5.46
CA PHE A 82 14.49 -19.52 -4.86
C PHE A 82 15.56 -19.60 -3.76
N ASP A 83 16.31 -18.53 -3.62
CA ASP A 83 17.26 -18.36 -2.51
C ASP A 83 16.55 -17.91 -1.24
N ASP A 84 17.22 -18.08 -0.11
CA ASP A 84 16.80 -17.40 1.12
C ASP A 84 17.00 -15.88 0.94
N PRO A 85 16.03 -15.05 1.38
CA PRO A 85 16.13 -13.60 1.22
C PRO A 85 17.26 -13.01 2.09
N GLU A 86 18.19 -12.32 1.45
CA GLU A 86 19.31 -11.65 2.09
C GLU A 86 19.00 -10.17 2.38
N PRO A 87 19.21 -9.69 3.63
CA PRO A 87 19.01 -8.29 3.96
C PRO A 87 20.17 -7.42 3.45
N ASN A 88 19.88 -6.18 3.05
CA ASN A 88 20.89 -5.20 2.66
C ASN A 88 21.60 -4.54 3.85
N LEU A 89 21.17 -4.83 5.08
CA LEU A 89 21.74 -4.33 6.33
C LEU A 89 21.79 -5.49 7.33
N SER A 90 22.89 -5.60 8.08
CA SER A 90 22.95 -6.51 9.21
C SER A 90 22.03 -6.05 10.34
N GLU A 91 21.64 -6.98 11.21
CA GLU A 91 20.84 -6.68 12.40
C GLU A 91 21.53 -5.63 13.31
N ALA A 92 22.86 -5.72 13.45
CA ALA A 92 23.65 -4.78 14.24
C ALA A 92 23.61 -3.35 13.65
N GLU A 93 23.71 -3.23 12.32
CA GLU A 93 23.61 -1.94 11.63
C GLU A 93 22.21 -1.34 11.76
N PHE A 94 21.16 -2.16 11.61
CA PHE A 94 19.79 -1.68 11.79
C PHE A 94 19.53 -1.23 13.24
N HIS A 95 19.99 -1.98 14.23
CA HIS A 95 19.92 -1.57 15.64
C HIS A 95 20.67 -0.26 15.90
N GLN A 96 21.81 -0.05 15.24
CA GLN A 96 22.54 1.20 15.36
C GLN A 96 21.77 2.36 14.72
N ALA A 97 21.16 2.16 13.54
CA ALA A 97 20.30 3.16 12.91
C ALA A 97 19.09 3.54 13.79
N VAL A 98 18.47 2.56 14.47
CA VAL A 98 17.40 2.80 15.44
C VAL A 98 17.89 3.63 16.64
N LYS A 99 19.10 3.37 17.15
CA LYS A 99 19.69 4.18 18.23
C LYS A 99 19.93 5.62 17.78
N THR A 100 20.44 5.83 16.57
CA THR A 100 20.64 7.14 15.97
C THR A 100 19.30 7.89 15.81
N ALA A 101 18.27 7.23 15.27
CA ALA A 101 16.92 7.79 15.18
C ALA A 101 16.39 8.22 16.55
N LYS A 102 16.52 7.38 17.57
CA LYS A 102 16.12 7.73 18.96
C LYS A 102 16.94 8.87 19.56
N HIS A 103 18.17 9.10 19.10
CA HIS A 103 18.95 10.26 19.53
C HIS A 103 18.37 11.54 18.91
N HIS A 104 18.15 11.58 17.59
CA HIS A 104 17.53 12.72 16.91
C HIS A 104 16.13 13.05 17.43
N ILE A 105 15.34 12.05 17.80
CA ILE A 105 14.03 12.27 18.45
C ILE A 105 14.20 12.97 19.80
N ARG A 106 15.22 12.62 20.59
CA ARG A 106 15.49 13.25 21.89
C ARG A 106 16.01 14.68 21.76
N GLU A 107 16.84 14.94 20.75
CA GLU A 107 17.35 16.29 20.47
C GLU A 107 16.26 17.20 19.89
N GLY A 108 15.12 16.64 19.48
CA GLY A 108 13.99 17.40 18.93
C GLY A 108 14.11 17.68 17.42
N ASP A 109 15.01 16.98 16.72
CA ASP A 109 15.19 17.15 15.27
C ASP A 109 13.98 16.62 14.48
N VAL A 110 13.40 15.52 14.94
CA VAL A 110 12.22 14.87 14.35
C VAL A 110 11.31 14.29 15.43
N TYR A 111 10.00 14.26 15.21
CA TYR A 111 9.08 13.58 16.13
C TYR A 111 9.07 12.07 15.94
N GLN A 112 9.15 11.62 14.68
CA GLN A 112 9.12 10.21 14.30
C GLN A 112 9.92 10.02 13.00
N ILE A 113 10.56 8.85 12.86
CA ILE A 113 11.18 8.41 11.60
C ILE A 113 10.93 6.91 11.41
N VAL A 114 10.59 6.52 10.18
CA VAL A 114 10.36 5.13 9.81
C VAL A 114 11.58 4.61 9.04
N LEU A 115 12.28 3.64 9.63
CA LEU A 115 13.42 2.96 9.01
C LEU A 115 12.94 1.70 8.30
N SER A 116 13.57 1.34 7.19
CA SER A 116 13.26 0.12 6.43
C SER A 116 14.53 -0.65 6.07
N ILE A 117 14.36 -1.95 5.82
CA ILE A 117 15.40 -2.87 5.35
C ILE A 117 14.89 -3.49 4.05
N LYS A 118 15.78 -3.65 3.07
CA LYS A 118 15.51 -4.35 1.82
C LYS A 118 16.00 -5.79 1.94
N PHE A 119 15.14 -6.73 1.59
CA PHE A 119 15.52 -8.14 1.41
C PHE A 119 15.55 -8.45 -0.09
N GLY A 120 16.58 -9.14 -0.55
CA GLY A 120 16.77 -9.52 -1.96
C GLY A 120 17.26 -10.96 -2.10
N GLY A 121 17.12 -11.52 -3.29
CA GLY A 121 17.54 -12.89 -3.61
C GLY A 121 17.15 -13.23 -5.05
N THR A 122 17.61 -14.37 -5.57
CA THR A 122 17.22 -14.83 -6.89
C THR A 122 16.09 -15.86 -6.81
N CYS A 123 15.19 -15.87 -7.80
CA CYS A 123 14.14 -16.87 -7.90
C CYS A 123 13.65 -17.03 -9.35
N ASP A 124 13.05 -18.19 -9.65
CA ASP A 124 12.36 -18.46 -10.92
C ASP A 124 10.83 -18.38 -10.80
N LEU A 125 10.35 -17.81 -9.69
CA LEU A 125 8.92 -17.71 -9.40
C LEU A 125 8.21 -16.87 -10.46
N ASP A 126 7.14 -17.41 -11.04
CA ASP A 126 6.20 -16.63 -11.84
C ASP A 126 5.61 -15.51 -10.96
N PRO A 127 5.87 -14.21 -11.28
CA PRO A 127 5.40 -13.09 -10.47
C PRO A 127 3.88 -13.06 -10.27
N PHE A 128 3.11 -13.59 -11.23
CA PHE A 128 1.66 -13.68 -11.09
C PHE A 128 1.24 -14.77 -10.08
N GLN A 129 2.01 -15.86 -9.95
CA GLN A 129 1.77 -16.84 -8.88
C GLN A 129 2.12 -16.28 -7.51
N VAL A 130 3.15 -15.43 -7.39
CA VAL A 130 3.45 -14.69 -6.15
C VAL A 130 2.26 -13.83 -5.75
N TYR A 131 1.68 -13.07 -6.70
CA TYR A 131 0.46 -12.30 -6.46
C TYR A 131 -0.70 -13.17 -5.96
N ARG A 132 -0.94 -14.32 -6.60
CA ARG A 132 -2.00 -15.26 -6.20
C ARG A 132 -1.78 -15.80 -4.80
N ALA A 133 -0.55 -16.17 -4.45
CA ALA A 133 -0.20 -16.64 -3.12
C ALA A 133 -0.39 -15.55 -2.05
N MET A 134 0.09 -14.32 -2.31
CA MET A 134 -0.13 -13.18 -1.40
C MET A 134 -1.60 -12.90 -1.17
N ARG A 135 -2.43 -12.95 -2.22
CA ARG A 135 -3.89 -12.77 -2.12
C ARG A 135 -4.57 -13.83 -1.24
N LEU A 136 -4.02 -15.03 -1.15
CA LEU A 136 -4.54 -16.10 -0.29
C LEU A 136 -4.07 -15.96 1.16
N LEU A 137 -2.79 -15.62 1.35
CA LEU A 137 -2.17 -15.58 2.68
C LEU A 137 -2.47 -14.28 3.43
N ASN A 138 -2.39 -13.14 2.75
CA ASN A 138 -2.50 -11.80 3.33
C ASN A 138 -3.42 -10.91 2.48
N PRO A 139 -4.73 -11.20 2.41
CA PRO A 139 -5.66 -10.35 1.66
C PRO A 139 -5.73 -8.95 2.28
N SER A 140 -5.57 -7.92 1.46
CA SER A 140 -5.65 -6.52 1.87
C SER A 140 -6.66 -5.73 1.03
N PRO A 141 -7.05 -4.50 1.45
CA PRO A 141 -7.92 -3.64 0.67
C PRO A 141 -7.34 -3.27 -0.72
N TYR A 142 -6.02 -3.21 -0.84
CA TYR A 142 -5.32 -2.83 -2.07
C TYR A 142 -4.31 -3.90 -2.49
N MET A 143 -4.77 -4.85 -3.31
CA MET A 143 -3.92 -5.87 -3.92
C MET A 143 -3.62 -5.51 -5.37
N PHE A 144 -2.38 -5.66 -5.80
CA PHE A 144 -1.97 -5.30 -7.15
C PHE A 144 -0.88 -6.22 -7.70
N PHE A 145 -0.99 -6.43 -9.01
CA PHE A 145 0.04 -6.99 -9.88
C PHE A 145 0.18 -6.02 -11.06
N CYS A 146 1.35 -5.39 -11.19
CA CYS A 146 1.68 -4.53 -12.31
C CYS A 146 2.82 -5.16 -13.09
N ASP A 147 2.52 -5.66 -14.29
CA ASP A 147 3.55 -6.02 -15.27
C ASP A 147 3.88 -4.78 -16.12
N LEU A 148 5.12 -4.33 -16.04
CA LEU A 148 5.62 -3.11 -16.69
C LEU A 148 6.75 -3.43 -17.68
N GLY A 149 6.79 -4.66 -18.21
CA GLY A 149 7.83 -5.12 -19.13
C GLY A 149 8.99 -5.74 -18.38
N ASP A 150 10.13 -5.07 -18.32
CA ASP A 150 11.34 -5.57 -17.66
C ASP A 150 11.26 -5.55 -16.12
N PHE A 151 10.13 -5.08 -15.58
CA PHE A 151 9.92 -4.90 -14.15
C PHE A 151 8.48 -5.23 -13.79
N GLN A 152 8.32 -6.05 -12.75
CA GLN A 152 7.01 -6.40 -12.19
C GLN A 152 6.91 -5.89 -10.75
N VAL A 153 5.74 -5.35 -10.39
CA VAL A 153 5.42 -4.97 -9.02
C VAL A 153 4.27 -5.83 -8.51
N VAL A 154 4.51 -6.52 -7.40
CA VAL A 154 3.52 -7.34 -6.71
C VAL A 154 3.33 -6.80 -5.30
N GLY A 155 2.09 -6.63 -4.85
CA GLY A 155 1.85 -6.14 -3.50
C GLY A 155 0.44 -6.35 -2.97
N SER A 156 0.36 -6.28 -1.64
CA SER A 156 -0.86 -6.35 -0.83
C SER A 156 -0.78 -5.25 0.23
N SER A 157 -1.23 -4.05 -0.11
CA SER A 157 -1.14 -2.87 0.78
C SER A 157 -2.38 -2.76 1.69
N PRO A 158 -2.20 -2.57 3.00
CA PRO A 158 -3.30 -2.33 3.94
C PRO A 158 -3.81 -0.88 3.88
N GLU A 159 -3.03 0.05 3.32
CA GLU A 159 -3.24 1.48 3.45
C GLU A 159 -3.20 2.20 2.09
N ALA A 160 -4.02 3.24 1.95
CA ALA A 160 -4.00 4.14 0.81
C ALA A 160 -3.24 5.41 1.16
N LEU A 161 -2.33 5.83 0.28
CA LEU A 161 -1.65 7.11 0.41
C LEU A 161 -2.64 8.29 0.34
N VAL A 162 -3.45 8.32 -0.72
CA VAL A 162 -4.51 9.31 -0.94
C VAL A 162 -5.56 8.73 -1.86
N ARG A 163 -6.83 9.13 -1.68
CA ARG A 163 -7.92 8.80 -2.58
C ARG A 163 -8.61 10.08 -3.05
N LEU A 164 -8.69 10.27 -4.35
CA LEU A 164 -9.43 11.36 -4.98
C LEU A 164 -10.70 10.81 -5.64
N ASN A 165 -11.85 11.38 -5.31
CA ASN A 165 -13.12 11.10 -5.96
C ASN A 165 -13.76 12.43 -6.38
N ASN A 166 -13.86 12.66 -7.69
CA ASN A 166 -14.21 13.97 -8.26
C ASN A 166 -13.29 15.07 -7.70
N SER A 167 -13.85 16.05 -6.99
CA SER A 167 -13.10 17.11 -6.31
C SER A 167 -12.75 16.78 -4.85
N HIS A 168 -13.06 15.60 -4.33
CA HIS A 168 -12.84 15.28 -2.91
C HIS A 168 -11.63 14.37 -2.72
N ALA A 169 -10.56 14.92 -2.15
CA ALA A 169 -9.38 14.18 -1.74
C ALA A 169 -9.53 13.69 -0.29
N SER A 170 -9.00 12.50 -0.01
CA SER A 170 -9.05 11.90 1.32
C SER A 170 -7.79 11.13 1.65
N LEU A 171 -7.35 11.23 2.90
CA LEU A 171 -6.32 10.40 3.52
C LEU A 171 -6.92 9.67 4.70
N ARG A 172 -6.27 8.57 5.08
CA ARG A 172 -6.73 7.72 6.16
C ARG A 172 -5.60 7.39 7.11
N PRO A 173 -5.25 8.30 8.03
CA PRO A 173 -4.24 8.02 9.05
C PRO A 173 -4.60 6.78 9.86
N ILE A 174 -3.62 5.87 9.99
CA ILE A 174 -3.71 4.67 10.81
C ILE A 174 -2.58 4.70 11.83
N ALA A 175 -2.91 4.57 13.11
CA ALA A 175 -1.95 4.44 14.20
C ALA A 175 -2.55 3.59 15.32
N GLY A 176 -1.74 3.18 16.30
CA GLY A 176 -2.23 2.29 17.32
C GLY A 176 -2.41 0.87 16.80
N THR A 177 -1.81 -0.12 17.45
CA THR A 177 -2.03 -1.52 17.08
C THR A 177 -2.27 -2.36 18.32
N ARG A 178 -3.29 -3.21 18.25
CA ARG A 178 -3.46 -4.36 19.15
C ARG A 178 -3.77 -5.62 18.32
N PRO A 179 -3.35 -6.82 18.76
CA PRO A 179 -3.84 -8.06 18.17
C PRO A 179 -5.36 -8.17 18.37
N ARG A 180 -6.03 -9.01 17.56
CA ARG A 180 -7.43 -9.40 17.84
C ARG A 180 -7.49 -10.33 19.05
N GLY A 181 -8.55 -10.21 19.84
CA GLY A 181 -8.84 -11.14 20.93
C GLY A 181 -9.27 -12.51 20.41
N GLU A 182 -9.01 -13.55 21.19
CA GLU A 182 -9.49 -14.92 20.94
C GLU A 182 -11.02 -15.03 21.09
N ASP A 183 -11.60 -14.14 21.90
CA ASP A 183 -13.05 -14.02 22.12
C ASP A 183 -13.51 -12.55 22.18
N PRO A 184 -14.84 -12.28 22.10
CA PRO A 184 -15.37 -10.92 22.10
C PRO A 184 -15.07 -10.09 23.36
N VAL A 185 -14.90 -10.74 24.52
CA VAL A 185 -14.62 -10.04 25.78
C VAL A 185 -13.17 -9.58 25.79
N GLN A 186 -12.25 -10.45 25.37
CA GLN A 186 -10.84 -10.11 25.22
C GLN A 186 -10.64 -9.06 24.11
N ASP A 187 -11.36 -9.17 22.99
CA ASP A 187 -11.28 -8.20 21.88
C ASP A 187 -11.73 -6.81 22.34
N GLN A 188 -12.79 -6.72 23.15
CA GLN A 188 -13.23 -5.44 23.72
C GLN A 188 -12.22 -4.88 24.73
N ALA A 189 -11.64 -5.71 25.59
CA ALA A 189 -10.62 -5.26 26.54
C ALA A 189 -9.37 -4.72 25.83
N LEU A 190 -8.98 -5.35 24.71
CA LEU A 190 -7.87 -4.88 23.86
C LEU A 190 -8.22 -3.55 23.19
N GLU A 191 -9.45 -3.39 22.69
CA GLU A 191 -9.95 -2.12 22.15
C GLU A 191 -9.89 -1.01 23.21
N ASP A 192 -10.45 -1.25 24.39
CA ASP A 192 -10.47 -0.26 25.48
C ASP A 192 -9.03 0.12 25.89
N SER A 193 -8.12 -0.86 25.93
CA SER A 193 -6.70 -0.61 26.22
C SER A 193 -6.00 0.24 25.16
N LEU A 194 -6.44 0.15 23.90
CA LEU A 194 -5.88 0.92 22.79
C LEU A 194 -6.41 2.35 22.82
N ILE A 195 -7.71 2.52 23.07
CA ILE A 195 -8.36 3.84 23.18
C ILE A 195 -7.81 4.62 24.38
N GLN A 196 -7.43 3.95 25.47
CA GLN A 196 -6.89 4.60 26.67
C GLN A 196 -5.37 4.80 26.63
N ASP A 197 -4.67 4.26 25.62
CA ASP A 197 -3.22 4.40 25.52
C ASP A 197 -2.85 5.84 25.11
N GLU A 198 -2.36 6.64 26.07
CA GLU A 198 -2.01 8.04 25.86
C GLU A 198 -0.95 8.23 24.77
N LYS A 199 0.00 7.29 24.66
CA LYS A 199 1.06 7.33 23.66
C LYS A 199 0.48 7.15 22.26
N GLU A 200 -0.30 6.09 22.06
CA GLU A 200 -0.89 5.78 20.75
C GLU A 200 -1.90 6.87 20.34
N ASN A 201 -2.62 7.46 21.31
CA ASN A 201 -3.49 8.60 21.06
C ASN A 201 -2.73 9.84 20.59
N ALA A 202 -1.59 10.14 21.20
CA ALA A 202 -0.77 11.30 20.83
C ALA A 202 -0.17 11.12 19.44
N GLU A 203 0.37 9.94 19.14
CA GLU A 203 0.88 9.58 17.81
C GLU A 203 -0.21 9.70 16.74
N HIS A 204 -1.43 9.21 17.03
CA HIS A 204 -2.56 9.30 16.10
C HIS A 204 -2.98 10.75 15.82
N VAL A 205 -3.05 11.60 16.85
CA VAL A 205 -3.40 13.03 16.67
C VAL A 205 -2.37 13.73 15.78
N MET A 206 -1.09 13.48 16.02
CA MET A 206 -0.01 14.03 15.19
C MET A 206 -0.17 13.63 13.71
N LEU A 207 -0.51 12.36 13.43
CA LEU A 207 -0.72 11.90 12.05
C LEU A 207 -1.98 12.49 11.39
N VAL A 208 -3.04 12.69 12.17
CA VAL A 208 -4.23 13.43 11.70
C VAL A 208 -3.88 14.86 11.34
N ASP A 209 -3.11 15.55 12.18
CA ASP A 209 -2.68 16.92 11.90
C ASP A 209 -1.74 17.01 10.71
N LEU A 210 -0.85 16.04 10.52
CA LEU A 210 -0.04 15.94 9.31
C LEU A 210 -0.92 15.79 8.07
N ALA A 211 -1.89 14.87 8.07
CA ALA A 211 -2.80 14.67 6.95
C ALA A 211 -3.67 15.90 6.65
N ARG A 212 -4.10 16.64 7.69
CA ARG A 212 -4.81 17.92 7.54
C ARG A 212 -3.92 18.98 6.89
N ASN A 213 -2.66 19.08 7.33
CA ASN A 213 -1.70 20.02 6.77
C ASN A 213 -1.39 19.69 5.30
N ASP A 214 -1.19 18.41 4.97
CA ASP A 214 -0.89 17.96 3.61
C ASP A 214 -2.04 18.25 2.66
N LEU A 215 -3.28 17.92 3.02
CA LEU A 215 -4.46 18.28 2.22
C LEU A 215 -4.70 19.79 2.18
N GLY A 216 -4.46 20.49 3.29
CA GLY A 216 -4.65 21.94 3.38
C GLY A 216 -3.81 22.74 2.39
N ARG A 217 -2.71 22.18 1.88
CA ARG A 217 -1.89 22.80 0.82
C ARG A 217 -2.60 22.91 -0.52
N VAL A 218 -3.57 22.04 -0.80
CA VAL A 218 -4.19 21.89 -2.13
C VAL A 218 -5.72 21.96 -2.10
N ALA A 219 -6.34 21.87 -0.92
CA ALA A 219 -7.78 21.96 -0.75
C ALA A 219 -8.27 23.40 -0.65
N LYS A 220 -9.54 23.63 -1.00
CA LYS A 220 -10.28 24.86 -0.75
C LYS A 220 -10.28 25.21 0.72
N GLU A 221 -10.11 26.50 1.00
CA GLU A 221 -10.13 27.03 2.36
C GLU A 221 -11.41 26.62 3.09
N GLY A 222 -11.27 26.12 4.32
CA GLY A 222 -12.39 25.70 5.16
C GLY A 222 -13.06 24.37 4.75
N SER A 223 -12.60 23.68 3.70
CA SER A 223 -13.20 22.42 3.24
C SER A 223 -12.69 21.17 3.97
N ILE A 224 -11.63 21.28 4.79
CA ILE A 224 -11.03 20.13 5.48
C ILE A 224 -11.96 19.64 6.59
N VAL A 225 -12.34 18.37 6.52
CA VAL A 225 -13.16 17.66 7.51
C VAL A 225 -12.41 16.43 8.01
N VAL A 226 -12.48 16.17 9.32
CA VAL A 226 -11.97 14.95 9.93
C VAL A 226 -13.14 14.09 10.38
N ASP A 227 -13.46 13.06 9.60
CA ASP A 227 -14.53 12.11 9.88
C ASP A 227 -14.27 10.77 9.14
N PRO A 228 -14.26 9.62 9.84
CA PRO A 228 -14.38 9.48 11.29
C PRO A 228 -13.12 10.01 12.02
N TYR A 229 -13.25 10.30 13.32
CA TYR A 229 -12.11 10.67 14.17
C TYR A 229 -11.91 9.63 15.28
N LYS A 230 -10.71 9.05 15.35
CA LYS A 230 -10.32 8.05 16.35
C LYS A 230 -11.30 6.87 16.45
N SER A 231 -11.74 6.36 15.30
CA SER A 231 -12.56 5.14 15.25
C SER A 231 -11.68 3.90 15.30
N ILE A 232 -12.16 2.84 15.94
CA ILE A 232 -11.48 1.55 15.93
C ILE A 232 -11.90 0.77 14.69
N GLU A 233 -10.92 0.25 13.97
CA GLU A 233 -11.14 -0.68 12.87
C GLU A 233 -10.50 -2.03 13.14
N ARG A 234 -11.27 -3.08 12.91
CA ARG A 234 -10.86 -4.47 13.10
C ARG A 234 -10.49 -5.10 11.77
N TYR A 235 -9.26 -5.60 11.69
CA TYR A 235 -8.76 -6.43 10.61
C TYR A 235 -8.70 -7.90 11.08
N SER A 236 -8.26 -8.80 10.19
CA SER A 236 -8.24 -10.24 10.47
C SER A 236 -7.40 -10.61 11.70
N HIS A 237 -6.26 -9.94 11.90
CA HIS A 237 -5.29 -10.29 12.95
C HIS A 237 -5.01 -9.15 13.94
N VAL A 238 -5.35 -7.91 13.59
CA VAL A 238 -5.09 -6.72 14.39
C VAL A 238 -6.27 -5.75 14.36
N MET A 239 -6.26 -4.77 15.26
CA MET A 239 -7.12 -3.58 15.23
C MET A 239 -6.28 -2.31 15.32
N HIS A 240 -6.79 -1.21 14.75
CA HIS A 240 -6.12 0.08 14.70
C HIS A 240 -7.04 1.25 15.06
N ILE A 241 -6.44 2.35 15.53
CA ILE A 241 -7.09 3.66 15.57
C ILE A 241 -7.01 4.25 14.16
N VAL A 242 -8.15 4.65 13.61
CA VAL A 242 -8.27 5.18 12.26
C VAL A 242 -9.02 6.50 12.30
N SER A 243 -8.54 7.45 11.50
CA SER A 243 -9.29 8.67 11.18
C SER A 243 -9.42 8.82 9.66
N GLY A 244 -10.45 9.53 9.20
CA GLY A 244 -10.58 9.99 7.82
C GLY A 244 -10.35 11.49 7.76
N VAL A 245 -9.41 11.95 6.94
CA VAL A 245 -9.22 13.38 6.65
C VAL A 245 -9.60 13.63 5.21
N GLN A 246 -10.53 14.54 4.96
CA GLN A 246 -11.11 14.80 3.65
C GLN A 246 -11.07 16.29 3.33
N GLY A 247 -10.93 16.65 2.06
CA GLY A 247 -10.93 18.04 1.60
C GLY A 247 -11.43 18.15 0.17
N GLU A 248 -12.04 19.29 -0.16
CA GLU A 248 -12.42 19.61 -1.54
C GLU A 248 -11.25 20.33 -2.24
N LEU A 249 -10.81 19.85 -3.40
CA LEU A 249 -9.80 20.50 -4.25
C LEU A 249 -10.38 21.72 -4.99
#